data_AF-A0A922HW76-F1
#
_entry.id   AF-A0A922HW76-F1
#
_cell.length_a   1.000
_cell.length_b   1.000
_cell.length_c   1.000
_cell.angle_alpha   90.00
_cell.angle_beta   90.00
_cell.angle_gamma   90.00
#
_symmetry.space_group_name_H-M   'P 1'
#
loop_
_entity.id
_entity.type
_entity.pdbx_description
1 polymer ?
#
loop_
_entity_poly.entity_id
_entity_poly.type
_entity_poly.pdbx_seq_one_letter_code
_entity_poly.pdbx_strand_id
1 'polypeptide(L)'
;MNTSHRINHLSFGQKVHTIENQLDGVWFVSEQGHGLATFQYYIKIIPTIYQDLKNQQIETNQFAVTRFKKEYGSTLDAITDARLPGVFFIYEFGPMLIKYSEQHRSTLHFLTSLCAIIGGILTGIIDSFIYHSHRALRAKIQLGKLG
;
A
#
# COMPACT_ATOMS: atom_id res chain seq x y z
N MET A 1 17.36 12.97 35.21
CA MET A 1 16.49 11.80 34.97
C MET A 1 16.92 11.16 33.65
N ASN A 2 16.62 9.91 33.31
CA ASN A 2 16.98 9.39 31.96
C ASN A 2 15.70 9.04 31.22
N THR A 3 15.45 9.69 30.10
CA THR A 3 14.25 9.51 29.26
C THR A 3 14.54 8.76 27.95
N SER A 4 15.73 8.15 27.85
CA SER A 4 16.08 7.23 26.77
C SER A 4 15.19 5.99 26.85
N HIS A 5 14.61 5.57 25.73
CA HIS A 5 13.69 4.46 25.69
C HIS A 5 13.69 3.76 24.33
N ARG A 6 13.22 2.52 24.32
CA ARG A 6 13.03 1.70 23.12
C ARG A 6 11.60 1.20 23.07
N ILE A 7 10.95 1.41 21.93
CA ILE A 7 9.62 0.88 21.68
C ILE A 7 9.80 -0.48 21.00
N ASN A 8 9.56 -1.56 21.75
CA ASN A 8 9.70 -2.92 21.24
C ASN A 8 8.56 -3.30 20.31
N HIS A 9 7.33 -3.01 20.73
CA HIS A 9 6.14 -3.27 19.94
C HIS A 9 5.01 -2.34 20.37
N LEU A 10 4.29 -1.77 19.41
CA LEU A 10 3.04 -1.05 19.66
C LEU A 10 2.02 -1.38 18.57
N SER A 11 0.85 -1.88 18.97
CA SER A 11 -0.23 -2.26 18.06
C SER A 11 -1.60 -1.99 18.67
N PHE A 12 -2.60 -1.76 17.82
CA PHE A 12 -3.98 -1.54 18.23
C PHE A 12 -4.90 -2.56 17.55
N GLY A 13 -5.51 -3.45 18.32
CA GLY A 13 -6.42 -4.49 17.81
C GLY A 13 -5.71 -5.76 17.34
N GLN A 14 -6.36 -6.51 16.45
CA GLN A 14 -5.86 -7.80 15.97
C GLN A 14 -4.66 -7.62 15.03
N LYS A 15 -3.60 -8.40 15.26
CA LYS A 15 -2.41 -8.39 14.42
C LYS A 15 -2.70 -9.03 13.07
N VAL A 16 -2.54 -8.25 11.99
CA VAL A 16 -2.68 -8.71 10.61
C VAL A 16 -1.30 -8.62 9.94
N HIS A 17 -0.87 -9.69 9.27
CA HIS A 17 0.48 -9.78 8.68
C HIS A 17 0.79 -8.69 7.64
N THR A 18 -0.25 -8.09 7.06
CA THR A 18 -0.14 -7.05 6.04
C THR A 18 0.14 -5.65 6.60
N ILE A 19 -0.02 -5.44 7.92
CA ILE A 19 0.17 -4.12 8.55
C ILE A 19 1.50 -4.13 9.30
N GLU A 20 2.50 -3.42 8.75
CA GLU A 20 3.74 -3.13 9.47
C GLU A 20 3.56 -1.91 10.38
N ASN A 21 3.91 -2.07 11.65
CA ASN A 21 3.80 -1.01 12.66
C ASN A 21 5.00 -0.07 12.59
N GLN A 22 4.76 1.21 12.30
CA GLN A 22 5.82 2.23 12.10
C GLN A 22 6.65 2.56 13.35
N LEU A 23 6.24 2.08 14.53
CA LEU A 23 6.95 2.29 15.80
C LEU A 23 7.71 1.05 16.29
N ASP A 24 7.58 -0.08 15.62
CA ASP A 24 8.26 -1.31 16.06
C ASP A 24 9.77 -1.17 15.85
N GLY A 25 10.54 -1.39 16.91
CA GLY A 25 12.01 -1.34 16.86
C GLY A 25 12.64 0.05 16.92
N VAL A 26 11.84 1.11 17.14
CA VAL A 26 12.38 2.47 17.23
C VAL A 26 13.05 2.68 18.58
N TRP A 27 14.30 3.16 18.55
CA TRP A 27 15.11 3.47 19.72
C TRP A 27 15.39 4.97 19.78
N PHE A 28 15.29 5.55 20.98
CA PHE A 28 15.62 6.95 21.24
C PHE A 28 16.60 7.03 22.39
N VAL A 29 17.75 7.64 22.12
CA VAL A 29 18.74 8.01 23.12
C VAL A 29 18.64 9.53 23.32
N SER A 30 18.54 9.95 24.58
CA SER A 30 18.57 11.37 24.93
C SER A 30 20.03 11.83 24.90
N GLU A 31 20.50 12.38 23.78
CA GLU A 31 21.81 13.01 23.71
C GLU A 31 21.74 14.47 24.20
N GLN A 32 22.46 14.72 25.29
CA GLN A 32 22.84 16.02 25.86
C GLN A 32 21.79 16.79 26.70
N GLY A 33 22.21 17.22 27.89
CA GLY A 33 21.51 18.18 28.76
C GLY A 33 20.67 17.56 29.88
N HIS A 34 21.17 17.62 31.13
CA HIS A 34 20.54 17.34 32.46
C HIS A 34 19.55 16.15 32.62
N GLY A 35 19.30 15.38 31.57
CA GLY A 35 18.33 14.30 31.55
C GLY A 35 16.87 14.75 31.71
N LEU A 36 16.55 15.98 31.28
CA LEU A 36 15.21 16.56 31.37
C LEU A 36 14.67 16.77 29.96
N ALA A 37 14.10 15.71 29.38
CA ALA A 37 13.48 15.76 28.06
C ALA A 37 12.08 15.13 28.09
N THR A 38 11.16 15.73 27.34
CA THR A 38 9.81 15.24 27.15
C THR A 38 9.66 14.68 25.75
N PHE A 39 9.32 13.40 25.65
CA PHE A 39 9.00 12.71 24.41
C PHE A 39 7.49 12.50 24.32
N GLN A 40 6.87 12.96 23.24
CA GLN A 40 5.44 12.77 22.98
C GLN A 40 5.26 12.06 21.64
N TYR A 41 4.53 10.95 21.68
CA TYR A 41 4.10 10.19 20.51
C TYR A 41 2.61 10.43 20.32
N TYR A 42 2.25 11.25 19.34
CA TYR A 42 0.87 11.43 18.90
C TYR A 42 0.53 10.31 17.93
N ILE A 43 -0.40 9.47 18.31
CA ILE A 43 -0.81 8.27 17.60
C ILE A 43 -2.23 8.49 17.11
N LYS A 44 -2.40 8.49 15.79
CA LYS A 44 -3.72 8.55 15.17
C LYS A 44 -4.14 7.17 14.73
N ILE A 45 -5.14 6.61 15.40
CA ILE A 45 -5.66 5.26 15.16
C ILE A 45 -6.74 5.33 14.09
N ILE A 46 -6.62 4.52 13.04
CA ILE A 46 -7.56 4.42 11.93
C ILE A 46 -8.15 3.01 11.91
N PRO A 47 -9.43 2.84 12.26
CA PRO A 47 -10.11 1.55 12.16
C PRO A 47 -10.07 1.03 10.71
N THR A 48 -9.74 -0.25 10.56
CA THR A 48 -9.55 -0.90 9.27
C THR A 48 -10.22 -2.27 9.24
N ILE A 49 -11.02 -2.53 8.21
CA ILE A 49 -11.69 -3.82 8.00
C ILE A 49 -11.11 -4.47 6.75
N TYR A 50 -10.62 -5.70 6.89
CA TYR A 50 -10.24 -6.55 5.76
C TYR A 50 -11.35 -7.56 5.48
N GLN A 51 -11.81 -7.62 4.24
CA GLN A 51 -12.82 -8.54 3.77
C GLN A 51 -12.21 -9.43 2.66
N ASP A 52 -12.07 -10.72 2.97
CA ASP A 52 -11.63 -11.75 2.02
C ASP A 52 -12.75 -12.08 1.01
N LEU A 53 -12.39 -12.75 -0.09
CA LEU A 53 -13.28 -13.30 -1.12
C LEU A 53 -14.39 -14.20 -0.53
N LYS A 54 -14.14 -14.82 0.63
CA LYS A 54 -15.11 -15.64 1.37
C LYS A 54 -16.05 -14.83 2.27
N ASN A 55 -16.04 -13.50 2.18
CA ASN A 55 -16.75 -12.58 3.08
C ASN A 55 -16.36 -12.68 4.56
N GLN A 56 -15.22 -13.29 4.88
CA GLN A 56 -14.68 -13.24 6.24
C GLN A 56 -14.12 -11.84 6.49
N GLN A 57 -14.54 -11.24 7.61
CA GLN A 57 -14.14 -9.90 8.00
C GLN A 57 -13.16 -9.97 9.17
N ILE A 58 -12.06 -9.23 9.05
CA ILE A 58 -11.08 -9.04 10.10
C ILE A 58 -11.05 -7.56 10.43
N GLU A 59 -11.42 -7.22 11.67
CA GLU A 59 -11.34 -5.87 12.20
C GLU A 59 -9.98 -5.65 12.85
N THR A 60 -9.26 -4.64 12.36
CA THR A 60 -7.94 -4.26 12.87
C THR A 60 -7.83 -2.74 12.87
N ASN A 61 -6.70 -2.21 13.34
CA ASN A 61 -6.45 -0.77 13.28
C ASN A 61 -5.08 -0.52 12.67
N GLN A 62 -5.04 0.43 11.74
CA GLN A 62 -3.80 1.06 11.32
C GLN A 62 -3.56 2.28 12.21
N PHE A 63 -2.32 2.75 12.29
CA PHE A 63 -2.04 3.99 12.99
C PHE A 63 -0.89 4.75 12.35
N ALA A 64 -0.98 6.08 12.44
CA ALA A 64 0.09 6.99 12.06
C ALA A 64 0.69 7.63 13.31
N VAL A 65 1.99 7.93 13.27
CA VAL A 65 2.70 8.45 14.45
C VAL A 65 3.47 9.70 14.14
N THR A 66 3.20 10.74 14.93
CA THR A 66 3.96 11.99 14.95
C THR A 66 4.73 12.07 16.27
N ARG A 67 6.02 12.35 16.17
CA ARG A 67 6.93 12.39 17.33
C ARG A 67 7.29 13.84 17.64
N PHE A 68 7.20 14.22 18.90
CA PHE A 68 7.61 15.53 19.39
C PHE A 68 8.58 15.35 20.55
N LYS A 69 9.71 16.07 20.50
CA LYS A 69 10.75 16.05 21.52
C LYS A 69 10.97 17.49 21.99
N LYS A 70 10.95 17.70 23.29
CA LYS A 70 11.33 18.98 23.92
C LYS A 70 12.36 18.73 25.01
N GLU A 71 13.50 19.40 24.91
CA GLU A 71 14.57 19.36 25.90
C GLU A 71 14.51 20.62 26.78
N TYR A 72 14.81 20.47 28.07
CA TYR A 72 14.82 21.56 29.03
C TYR A 72 16.23 21.80 29.54
N GLY A 73 16.67 23.06 29.49
CA GLY A 73 17.98 23.48 29.98
C GLY A 73 18.09 23.46 31.50
N SER A 74 16.98 23.65 32.22
CA SER A 74 16.93 23.62 33.69
C SER A 74 15.64 23.00 34.23
N THR A 75 15.66 22.59 35.50
CA THR A 75 14.45 22.13 36.21
C THR A 75 13.40 23.21 36.34
N LEU A 76 13.82 24.49 36.41
CA LEU A 76 12.91 25.62 36.49
C LEU A 76 12.12 25.73 35.18
N ASP A 77 12.78 25.65 34.02
CA ASP A 77 12.13 25.73 32.70
C ASP A 77 11.12 24.60 32.47
N ALA A 78 11.42 23.40 32.97
CA ALA A 78 10.49 22.27 32.91
C ALA A 78 9.23 22.49 33.77
N ILE A 79 9.36 23.16 34.92
CA ILE A 79 8.24 23.50 35.81
C ILE A 79 7.41 24.66 35.22
N THR A 80 8.06 25.69 34.65
CA THR A 80 7.37 26.84 34.04
C THR A 80 6.56 26.45 32.80
N ASP A 81 7.03 25.48 32.02
CA ASP A 81 6.35 24.97 30.83
C ASP A 81 5.23 23.95 31.14
N ALA A 82 4.98 23.69 32.43
CA ALA A 82 3.97 22.77 32.95
C ALA A 82 4.00 21.34 32.35
N ARG A 83 5.13 20.94 31.74
CA ARG A 83 5.31 19.64 31.10
C ARG A 83 6.44 18.90 31.80
N LEU A 84 6.03 17.93 32.61
CA LEU A 84 6.95 17.06 33.32
C LEU A 84 7.80 16.24 32.33
N PRO A 85 9.12 16.08 32.58
CA PRO A 85 9.99 15.25 31.76
C PRO A 85 9.50 13.80 31.80
N GLY A 86 9.40 13.17 30.64
CA GLY A 86 8.83 11.83 30.52
C GLY A 86 8.56 11.40 29.08
N VAL A 87 8.04 10.19 28.95
CA VAL A 87 7.64 9.60 27.67
C VAL A 87 6.13 9.44 27.68
N PHE A 88 5.44 10.08 26.73
CA PHE A 88 3.98 10.11 26.65
C PHE A 88 3.50 9.56 25.32
N PHE A 89 2.51 8.67 25.38
CA PHE A 89 1.79 8.15 24.22
C PHE A 89 0.37 8.72 24.25
N ILE A 90 0.07 9.62 23.32
CA ILE A 90 -1.21 10.29 23.20
C ILE A 90 -1.90 9.69 21.98
N TYR A 91 -3.03 9.01 22.18
CA TYR A 91 -3.77 8.37 21.10
C TYR A 91 -5.12 9.04 20.85
N GLU A 92 -5.48 9.17 19.58
CA GLU A 92 -6.79 9.64 19.13
C GLU A 92 -7.32 8.75 18.00
N PHE A 93 -8.65 8.60 17.91
CA PHE A 93 -9.27 7.92 16.78
C PHE A 93 -9.49 8.90 15.63
N GLY A 94 -9.06 8.51 14.43
CA GLY A 94 -9.35 9.23 13.20
C GLY A 94 -10.83 9.11 12.82
N PRO A 95 -11.39 10.10 12.11
CA PRO A 95 -12.81 10.12 11.74
C PRO A 95 -13.14 9.21 10.54
N MET A 96 -12.23 8.34 10.12
CA MET A 96 -12.33 7.57 8.88
C MET A 96 -12.16 6.07 9.14
N LEU A 97 -12.91 5.27 8.39
CA LEU A 97 -12.83 3.81 8.38
C LEU A 97 -12.26 3.37 7.02
N ILE A 98 -11.21 2.55 7.02
CA ILE A 98 -10.68 1.96 5.79
C ILE A 98 -11.26 0.56 5.63
N LYS A 99 -11.80 0.25 4.45
CA LYS A 99 -12.31 -1.09 4.12
C LYS A 99 -11.59 -1.64 2.90
N TYR A 100 -10.80 -2.70 3.10
CA TYR A 100 -10.20 -3.46 2.02
C TYR A 100 -11.13 -4.61 1.66
N SER A 101 -11.67 -4.61 0.44
CA SER A 101 -12.43 -5.73 -0.09
C SER A 101 -11.65 -6.37 -1.23
N GLU A 102 -11.31 -7.65 -1.09
CA GLU A 102 -10.83 -8.42 -2.22
C GLU A 102 -12.00 -8.70 -3.16
N GLN A 103 -11.80 -8.41 -4.45
CA GLN A 103 -12.79 -8.70 -5.50
C GLN A 103 -12.18 -9.62 -6.54
N HIS A 104 -12.98 -10.58 -7.01
CA HIS A 104 -12.59 -11.44 -8.11
C HIS A 104 -12.53 -10.62 -9.40
N ARG A 105 -11.40 -10.65 -10.11
CA ARG A 105 -11.31 -10.05 -11.45
C ARG A 105 -12.18 -10.85 -12.42
N SER A 106 -12.97 -10.18 -13.25
CA SER A 106 -13.85 -10.88 -14.19
C SER A 106 -13.04 -11.70 -15.20
N THR A 107 -13.24 -13.02 -15.20
CA THR A 107 -12.65 -13.96 -16.18
C THR A 107 -13.15 -13.70 -17.60
N LEU A 108 -14.23 -12.93 -17.76
CA LEU A 108 -14.74 -12.53 -19.06
C LEU A 108 -13.76 -11.61 -19.80
N HIS A 109 -13.04 -10.74 -19.10
CA HIS A 109 -12.01 -9.92 -19.75
C HIS A 109 -10.92 -10.79 -20.37
N PHE A 110 -10.51 -11.86 -19.68
CA PHE A 110 -9.55 -12.81 -20.23
C PHE A 110 -10.10 -13.53 -21.47
N LEU A 111 -11.35 -13.99 -21.43
CA LEU A 111 -11.98 -14.67 -22.56
C LEU A 111 -12.11 -13.75 -23.79
N THR A 112 -12.53 -12.51 -23.60
CA THR A 112 -12.63 -11.52 -24.66
C THR A 112 -11.27 -11.22 -25.27
N SER A 113 -10.23 -11.04 -24.44
CA SER A 113 -8.85 -10.86 -24.91
C SER A 113 -8.33 -12.08 -25.69
N LEU A 114 -8.62 -13.30 -25.23
CA LEU A 114 -8.24 -14.53 -25.92
C LEU A 114 -8.91 -14.64 -27.30
N CYS A 115 -10.21 -14.35 -27.37
CA CYS A 115 -10.96 -14.40 -28.61
C CYS A 115 -10.45 -13.37 -29.62
N ALA A 116 -10.06 -12.17 -29.16
CA ALA A 116 -9.48 -11.13 -30.01
C ALA A 116 -8.14 -11.56 -30.64
N ILE A 117 -7.27 -12.20 -29.85
CA ILE A 117 -5.97 -12.72 -30.33
C ILE A 117 -6.19 -13.81 -31.39
N ILE A 118 -7.05 -14.79 -31.10
CA ILE A 118 -7.33 -15.90 -32.02
C ILE A 118 -7.98 -15.38 -33.32
N GLY A 119 -8.97 -14.49 -33.20
CA GLY A 119 -9.64 -13.88 -34.35
C GLY A 119 -8.68 -13.08 -35.23
N GLY A 120 -7.74 -12.33 -34.63
CA GLY A 120 -6.70 -11.61 -35.37
C GLY A 120 -5.77 -12.53 -36.16
N ILE A 121 -5.33 -13.64 -35.56
CA ILE A 121 -4.46 -14.62 -36.23
C ILE A 121 -5.17 -15.27 -37.41
N LEU A 122 -6.41 -15.75 -37.21
CA LEU A 122 -7.19 -16.38 -38.28
C LEU A 122 -7.47 -15.41 -39.43
N THR A 123 -7.82 -14.17 -39.11
CA THR A 123 -8.07 -13.13 -40.13
C THR A 123 -6.81 -12.85 -40.96
N GLY A 124 -5.63 -12.75 -40.32
CA GLY A 124 -4.36 -12.54 -41.03
C GLY A 124 -3.97 -13.70 -41.94
N ILE A 125 -4.23 -14.95 -41.54
CA ILE A 125 -3.97 -16.13 -42.37
C ILE A 125 -4.89 -16.15 -43.60
N ILE A 126 -6.18 -15.88 -43.41
CA ILE A 126 -7.17 -15.85 -44.49
C ILE A 126 -6.81 -14.76 -45.52
N ASP A 127 -6.45 -13.56 -45.06
CA ASP A 127 -6.09 -12.45 -45.94
C ASP A 127 -4.82 -12.76 -46.75
N SER A 128 -3.80 -13.36 -46.12
CA SER A 128 -2.60 -13.81 -46.81
C SER A 128 -2.89 -14.86 -47.88
N PHE A 129 -3.79 -15.82 -47.60
CA PHE A 129 -4.17 -16.86 -48.56
C PHE A 129 -4.95 -16.28 -49.76
N ILE A 130 -5.89 -15.36 -49.50
CA ILE A 130 -6.64 -14.65 -50.54
C ILE A 130 -5.69 -13.84 -51.42
N TYR A 131 -4.76 -13.09 -50.83
CA TYR A 131 -3.79 -12.29 -51.58
C TYR A 131 -2.91 -13.14 -52.52
N HIS A 132 -2.38 -14.26 -52.02
CA HIS A 132 -1.58 -15.18 -52.84
C HIS A 132 -2.41 -15.82 -53.97
N SER A 133 -3.65 -16.21 -53.69
CA SER A 133 -4.57 -16.80 -54.67
C SER A 133 -4.92 -15.79 -55.77
N HIS A 134 -5.25 -14.55 -55.39
CA HIS A 134 -5.56 -13.48 -56.32
C HIS A 134 -4.36 -13.13 -57.22
N ARG A 135 -3.14 -13.12 -56.65
CA ARG A 135 -1.89 -12.86 -57.38
C ARG A 135 -1.56 -13.99 -58.35
N ALA A 136 -1.71 -15.25 -57.94
CA ALA A 136 -1.45 -16.42 -58.78
C ALA A 136 -2.43 -16.51 -59.97
N LEU A 137 -3.71 -16.19 -59.74
CA LEU A 137 -4.72 -16.14 -60.81
C LEU A 137 -4.42 -15.01 -61.81
N ARG A 138 -4.08 -13.80 -61.34
CA ARG A 138 -3.70 -12.69 -62.24
C ARG A 138 -2.45 -13.00 -63.06
N ALA A 139 -1.45 -13.64 -62.46
CA ALA A 139 -0.24 -14.07 -63.16
C ALA A 139 -0.56 -15.07 -64.28
N LYS A 140 -1.45 -16.04 -64.03
CA LYS A 140 -1.90 -16.99 -65.06
C LYS A 140 -2.71 -16.32 -66.19
N ILE A 141 -3.55 -15.36 -65.87
CA ILE A 141 -4.36 -14.62 -66.87
C ILE A 141 -3.47 -13.76 -67.78
N GLN A 142 -2.38 -13.17 -67.26
CA GLN A 142 -1.44 -12.39 -68.07
C GLN A 142 -0.59 -13.27 -69.01
N LEU A 143 -0.19 -14.46 -68.55
CA LEU A 143 0.56 -15.42 -69.39
C LEU A 143 -0.30 -16.02 -70.51
N GLY A 144 -1.59 -16.29 -70.25
CA GLY A 144 -2.52 -16.77 -71.27
C GLY A 144 -2.95 -15.73 -72.32
N LYS A 145 -2.55 -14.47 -72.17
CA LYS A 145 -2.77 -13.40 -73.16
C LYS A 145 -1.55 -13.15 -74.07
N LEU A 146 -0.43 -13.82 -73.82
CA LEU A 146 0.84 -13.67 -74.55
C LEU A 146 1.19 -14.88 -75.45
N GLY A 147 0.33 -15.90 -75.50
CA GLY A 147 0.37 -17.00 -76.47
C GLY A 147 -0.84 -16.95 -77.37
#